data_AF-A0A3D0PGS2-F1
#
_entry.id   AF-A0A3D0PGS2-F1
#
_cell.length_a   1.000
_cell.length_b   1.000
_cell.length_c   1.000
_cell.angle_alpha   90.00
_cell.angle_beta   90.00
_cell.angle_gamma   90.00
#
_symmetry.space_group_name_H-M   'P 1'
#
loop_
_entity.id
_entity.type
_entity.pdbx_description
1 polymer ?
#
loop_
_entity_poly.entity_id
_entity_poly.type
_entity_poly.pdbx_seq_one_letter_code
_entity_poly.pdbx_strand_id
1 'polypeptide(L)'
;MTQPPLQNTRFNQLQTTVGERLLGWVTRRWRDKSVALIALFAGGYTAANVTTLYLSLLKVQSLGALGLLLFFEVLIRLRQRYAGQQPGLAWIAIDNFRIGFLYLIVLEAFKIGS
;
A
#
# COMPACT_ATOMS: atom_id res chain seq x y z
N MET A 1 -35.37 24.94 -26.52
CA MET A 1 -35.35 23.52 -26.11
C MET A 1 -35.05 23.49 -24.61
N THR A 2 -36.07 23.27 -23.79
CA THR A 2 -35.96 23.24 -22.33
C THR A 2 -35.52 21.84 -21.89
N GLN A 3 -34.43 21.74 -21.11
CA GLN A 3 -34.01 20.44 -20.57
C GLN A 3 -35.06 19.93 -19.60
N PRO A 4 -35.46 18.64 -19.67
CA PRO A 4 -36.45 18.09 -18.76
C PRO A 4 -35.91 18.07 -17.32
N PRO A 5 -36.77 18.23 -16.30
CA PRO A 5 -36.35 18.24 -14.91
C PRO A 5 -35.74 16.88 -14.53
N LEU A 6 -34.50 16.90 -14.03
CA LEU A 6 -33.79 15.72 -13.55
C LEU A 6 -34.58 15.10 -12.38
N GLN A 7 -35.26 13.98 -12.64
CA GLN A 7 -35.92 13.20 -11.60
C GLN A 7 -34.86 12.59 -10.67
N ASN A 8 -34.94 12.93 -9.39
CA ASN A 8 -33.99 12.49 -8.38
C ASN A 8 -34.31 11.05 -7.96
N THR A 9 -33.95 10.08 -8.79
CA THR A 9 -34.11 8.65 -8.50
C THR A 9 -32.97 8.14 -7.60
N ARG A 10 -33.18 7.03 -6.89
CA ARG A 10 -32.11 6.36 -6.10
C ARG A 10 -30.89 6.02 -6.97
N PHE A 11 -31.11 5.75 -8.25
CA PHE A 11 -30.04 5.53 -9.23
C PHE A 11 -29.26 6.82 -9.52
N ASN A 12 -29.94 7.96 -9.68
CA ASN A 12 -29.29 9.24 -9.88
C ASN A 12 -28.39 9.62 -8.69
N GLN A 13 -28.85 9.38 -7.46
CA GLN A 13 -28.04 9.61 -6.24
C GLN A 13 -26.81 8.70 -6.17
N LEU A 14 -26.94 7.43 -6.56
CA LEU A 14 -25.80 6.52 -6.68
C LEU A 14 -24.82 7.00 -7.76
N GLN A 15 -25.34 7.41 -8.92
CA GLN A 15 -24.53 7.88 -10.04
C GLN A 15 -23.77 9.16 -9.70
N THR A 16 -24.41 10.13 -9.03
CA THR A 16 -23.73 11.36 -8.59
C THR A 16 -22.71 11.08 -7.49
N THR A 17 -23.05 10.26 -6.50
CA THR A 17 -22.11 9.91 -5.40
C THR A 17 -20.88 9.17 -5.93
N VAL A 18 -21.06 8.22 -6.86
CA VAL A 18 -19.95 7.51 -7.49
C VAL A 18 -19.14 8.45 -8.37
N GLY A 19 -19.80 9.30 -9.15
CA GLY A 19 -19.14 10.30 -10.00
C GLY A 19 -18.28 11.27 -9.19
N GLU A 20 -18.83 11.84 -8.11
CA GLU A 20 -18.11 12.76 -7.21
C GLU A 20 -16.94 12.09 -6.52
N ARG A 21 -17.07 10.82 -6.10
CA ARG A 21 -15.96 10.07 -5.49
C ARG A 21 -14.87 9.73 -6.50
N LEU A 22 -15.22 9.34 -7.72
CA LEU A 22 -14.26 9.05 -8.78
C LEU A 22 -13.52 10.32 -9.22
N LEU A 23 -14.25 11.41 -9.44
CA LEU A 23 -13.68 12.70 -9.78
C LEU A 23 -12.83 13.24 -8.63
N GLY A 24 -13.29 13.14 -7.39
CA GLY A 24 -12.51 13.46 -6.18
C GLY A 24 -11.24 12.61 -6.04
N TRP A 25 -11.29 11.34 -6.45
CA TRP A 25 -10.11 10.47 -6.49
C TRP A 25 -9.13 10.89 -7.59
N VAL A 26 -9.60 11.34 -8.75
CA VAL A 26 -8.76 11.85 -9.85
C VAL A 26 -8.15 13.21 -9.50
N THR A 27 -8.90 14.11 -8.86
CA THR A 27 -8.43 15.46 -8.46
C THR A 27 -7.53 15.45 -7.24
N ARG A 28 -7.46 14.34 -6.49
CA ARG A 28 -6.49 14.14 -5.42
C ARG A 28 -5.08 14.40 -5.95
N ARG A 29 -4.27 15.13 -5.17
CA ARG A 29 -2.93 15.61 -5.57
C ARG A 29 -2.11 14.47 -6.21
N TRP A 30 -1.73 14.64 -7.47
CA TRP A 30 -0.95 13.67 -8.24
C TRP A 30 0.31 13.21 -7.50
N ARG A 31 0.96 14.14 -6.79
CA ARG A 31 2.13 13.89 -5.93
C ARG A 31 1.89 12.77 -4.91
N ASP A 32 0.74 12.74 -4.27
CA ASP A 32 0.45 11.75 -3.22
C ASP A 32 0.30 10.35 -3.82
N LYS A 33 -0.32 10.26 -5.01
CA LYS A 33 -0.44 9.01 -5.77
C LYS A 33 0.92 8.51 -6.24
N SER A 34 1.75 9.40 -6.79
CA SER A 34 3.09 9.03 -7.25
C SER A 34 3.96 8.54 -6.10
N VAL A 35 3.93 9.22 -4.95
CA VAL A 35 4.70 8.80 -3.76
C VAL A 35 4.21 7.45 -3.24
N ALA A 36 2.90 7.23 -3.17
CA ALA A 36 2.33 5.94 -2.79
C ALA A 36 2.80 4.82 -3.75
N LEU A 37 2.76 5.07 -5.05
CA LEU A 37 3.16 4.10 -6.07
C LEU A 37 4.67 3.79 -6.01
N ILE A 38 5.51 4.83 -5.89
CA ILE A 38 6.95 4.66 -5.75
C ILE A 38 7.27 3.88 -4.47
N ALA A 39 6.61 4.20 -3.36
CA ALA A 39 6.83 3.48 -2.10
C ALA A 39 6.42 2.01 -2.21
N LEU A 40 5.29 1.72 -2.89
CA LEU A 40 4.84 0.35 -3.17
C LEU A 40 5.91 -0.43 -3.95
N PHE A 41 6.40 0.13 -5.06
CA PHE A 41 7.43 -0.53 -5.88
C PHE A 41 8.77 -0.65 -5.15
N ALA A 42 9.17 0.36 -4.37
CA ALA A 42 10.38 0.31 -3.55
C ALA A 42 10.29 -0.81 -2.49
N GLY A 43 9.12 -1.00 -1.89
CA GLY A 43 8.85 -2.12 -0.97
C GLY A 43 9.06 -3.47 -1.63
N GLY A 44 8.45 -3.67 -2.80
CA GLY A 44 8.64 -4.89 -3.58
C GLY A 44 10.12 -5.09 -3.97
N TYR A 45 10.76 -4.08 -4.55
CA TYR A 45 12.18 -4.16 -4.93
C TYR A 45 13.07 -4.55 -3.74
N THR A 46 12.82 -3.97 -2.56
CA THR A 46 13.57 -4.32 -1.35
C THR A 46 13.34 -5.79 -0.96
N ALA A 47 12.09 -6.27 -0.98
CA ALA A 47 11.78 -7.67 -0.68
C ALA A 47 12.48 -8.66 -1.61
N ALA A 48 12.54 -8.38 -2.92
CA ALA A 48 13.28 -9.24 -3.87
C ALA A 48 14.76 -9.37 -3.50
N ASN A 49 15.40 -8.25 -3.18
CA ASN A 49 16.81 -8.22 -2.77
C ASN A 49 17.04 -8.91 -1.42
N VAL A 50 16.13 -8.73 -0.47
CA VAL A 50 16.18 -9.39 0.84
C VAL A 50 16.11 -10.90 0.68
N THR A 51 15.22 -11.43 -0.17
CA THR A 51 15.15 -12.87 -0.45
C THR A 51 16.47 -13.41 -1.00
N THR A 52 17.10 -12.70 -1.93
CA THR A 52 18.42 -13.09 -2.49
C THR A 52 19.51 -13.09 -1.41
N LEU A 53 19.52 -12.08 -0.54
CA LEU A 53 20.45 -12.01 0.61
C LEU A 53 20.22 -13.15 1.60
N TYR A 54 18.96 -13.54 1.85
CA TYR A 54 18.63 -14.66 2.74
C TYR A 54 19.18 -15.98 2.21
N LEU A 55 18.98 -16.25 0.92
CA LEU A 55 19.48 -17.45 0.27
C LEU A 55 21.02 -17.57 0.35
N SER A 56 21.71 -16.44 0.34
CA SER A 56 23.18 -16.38 0.30
C SER A 56 23.84 -16.34 1.69
N LEU A 57 23.34 -15.52 2.63
CA LEU A 57 24.02 -15.25 3.90
C LEU A 57 23.45 -16.03 5.10
N LEU A 58 22.16 -16.31 5.13
CA LEU A 58 21.48 -16.86 6.30
C LEU A 58 21.22 -18.35 6.09
N LYS A 59 22.22 -19.20 6.33
CA LYS A 59 22.05 -20.67 6.38
C LYS A 59 20.97 -21.10 7.38
N VAL A 60 20.64 -20.26 8.36
CA VAL A 60 19.60 -20.48 9.36
C VAL A 60 18.37 -19.62 9.03
N GLN A 61 17.38 -20.24 8.39
CA GLN A 61 16.14 -19.59 7.94
C GLN A 61 15.39 -18.86 9.07
N SER A 62 15.45 -19.38 10.30
CA SER A 62 14.73 -18.84 11.46
C SER A 62 15.21 -17.46 11.90
N LEU A 63 16.52 -17.19 11.84
CA LEU A 63 17.07 -15.93 12.33
C LEU A 63 16.66 -14.76 11.43
N GLY A 64 16.63 -15.02 10.14
CA GLY A 64 16.09 -14.09 9.17
C GLY A 64 14.59 -13.85 9.38
N ALA A 65 13.78 -14.90 9.54
CA ALA A 65 12.35 -14.72 9.79
C ALA A 65 12.08 -13.81 11.01
N LEU A 66 12.85 -13.99 12.09
CA LEU A 66 12.78 -13.13 13.29
C LEU A 66 13.19 -11.68 13.01
N GLY A 67 14.26 -11.45 12.23
CA GLY A 67 14.68 -10.10 11.86
C GLY A 67 13.60 -9.36 11.06
N LEU A 68 12.95 -10.06 10.13
CA LEU A 68 11.86 -9.51 9.33
C LEU A 68 10.61 -9.21 10.17
N LEU A 69 10.28 -10.11 11.09
CA LEU A 69 9.19 -9.94 12.05
C LEU A 69 9.43 -8.69 12.91
N LEU A 70 10.62 -8.55 13.49
CA LEU A 70 10.99 -7.39 14.30
C LEU A 70 10.94 -6.09 13.50
N PHE A 71 11.43 -6.11 12.26
CA PHE A 71 11.36 -4.95 11.37
C PHE A 71 9.91 -4.49 11.16
N PHE A 72 8.99 -5.41 10.86
CA PHE A 72 7.58 -5.07 10.68
C PHE A 72 6.87 -4.69 11.98
N GLU A 73 7.20 -5.34 13.10
CA GLU A 73 6.67 -4.97 14.41
C GLU A 73 7.05 -3.53 14.77
N VAL A 74 8.29 -3.13 14.52
CA VAL A 74 8.75 -1.75 14.72
C VAL A 74 7.97 -0.79 13.82
N LEU A 75 7.78 -1.10 12.53
CA LEU A 75 7.01 -0.26 11.62
C LEU A 75 5.55 -0.09 12.07
N ILE A 76 4.90 -1.17 12.52
CA ILE A 76 3.52 -1.15 13.01
C ILE A 76 3.40 -0.34 14.29
N ARG A 77 4.28 -0.58 15.28
CA ARG A 77 4.30 0.17 16.54
C ARG A 77 4.58 1.64 16.33
N LEU A 78 5.51 1.98 15.42
CA LEU A 78 5.82 3.37 15.09
C LEU A 78 4.59 4.06 14.48
N ARG A 79 3.88 3.39 13.57
CA ARG A 79 2.63 3.91 13.01
C ARG A 79 1.58 4.12 14.10
N GLN A 80 1.34 3.13 14.94
CA GLN A 80 0.34 3.25 16.01
C GLN A 80 0.67 4.41 16.98
N ARG A 81 1.95 4.63 17.28
CA ARG A 81 2.38 5.67 18.21
C ARG A 81 2.36 7.08 17.61
N TYR A 82 2.62 7.22 16.31
CA TYR A 82 2.93 8.53 15.71
C TYR A 82 2.03 8.93 14.52
N ALA A 83 1.18 8.05 13.98
CA ALA A 83 0.43 8.36 12.75
C ALA A 83 -0.78 9.29 12.94
N GLY A 84 -1.26 9.52 14.17
CA GLY A 84 -2.37 10.43 14.47
C GLY A 84 -3.66 10.14 13.67
N GLN A 85 -4.62 11.07 13.69
CA GLN A 85 -5.89 10.94 12.93
C GLN A 85 -5.76 11.33 11.45
N GLN A 86 -4.76 12.13 11.08
CA GLN A 86 -4.47 12.53 9.71
C GLN A 86 -3.07 12.06 9.31
N PRO A 87 -2.95 10.89 8.66
CA PRO A 87 -1.64 10.36 8.28
C PRO A 87 -0.99 11.27 7.23
N GLY A 88 0.15 11.85 7.60
CA GLY A 88 0.99 12.59 6.67
C GLY A 88 1.49 11.72 5.51
N LEU A 89 1.99 12.35 4.45
CA LEU A 89 2.49 11.70 3.24
C LEU A 89 3.53 10.59 3.53
N ALA A 90 4.38 10.79 4.53
CA ALA A 90 5.36 9.79 4.96
C ALA A 90 4.71 8.48 5.46
N TRP A 91 3.59 8.57 6.18
CA TRP A 91 2.84 7.40 6.64
C TRP A 91 2.19 6.65 5.50
N ILE A 92 1.65 7.37 4.52
CA ILE A 92 1.12 6.78 3.29
C ILE A 92 2.24 6.03 2.55
N ALA A 93 3.42 6.61 2.45
CA ALA A 93 4.57 5.95 1.84
C ALA A 93 4.98 4.68 2.62
N ILE A 94 5.13 4.75 3.94
CA ILE A 94 5.49 3.59 4.78
C ILE A 94 4.46 2.46 4.64
N ASP A 95 3.17 2.79 4.63
CA ASP A 95 2.10 1.80 4.46
C ASP A 95 2.16 1.11 3.10
N ASN A 96 2.32 1.89 2.02
CA ASN A 96 2.44 1.33 0.67
C ASN A 96 3.73 0.50 0.53
N PHE A 97 4.85 0.96 1.09
CA PHE A 97 6.10 0.21 1.15
C PHE A 97 5.91 -1.14 1.84
N ARG A 98 5.26 -1.15 3.02
CA ARG A 98 4.95 -2.38 3.75
C ARG A 98 4.11 -3.34 2.90
N ILE A 99 3.08 -2.82 2.23
CA ILE A 99 2.21 -3.64 1.36
C ILE A 99 3.03 -4.26 0.22
N GLY A 100 3.82 -3.46 -0.50
CA GLY A 100 4.63 -3.94 -1.62
C GLY A 100 5.67 -4.97 -1.19
N PHE A 101 6.30 -4.75 -0.03
CA PHE A 101 7.26 -5.67 0.55
C PHE A 101 6.62 -7.01 0.91
N LEU A 102 5.51 -6.98 1.68
CA LEU A 102 4.82 -8.19 2.13
C LEU A 102 4.25 -8.99 0.95
N TYR A 103 3.71 -8.31 -0.06
CA TYR A 103 3.20 -8.98 -1.23
C TYR A 103 4.30 -9.75 -1.98
N LEU A 104 5.44 -9.09 -2.24
CA LEU A 104 6.48 -9.72 -3.01
C LEU A 104 7.23 -10.80 -2.22
N ILE A 105 7.46 -10.62 -0.92
CA ILE A 105 8.12 -11.66 -0.12
C ILE A 105 7.27 -12.93 -0.02
N VAL A 106 5.94 -12.79 0.05
CA VAL A 106 5.01 -13.93 0.01
C VAL A 106 5.06 -14.61 -1.36
N LEU A 107 5.07 -13.84 -2.46
CA LEU A 107 5.24 -14.40 -3.80
C LEU A 107 6.57 -15.14 -3.96
N GLU A 108 7.67 -14.60 -3.46
CA GLU A 108 8.96 -15.27 -3.46
C GLU A 108 8.93 -16.57 -2.64
N ALA A 109 8.29 -16.56 -1.47
CA ALA A 109 8.13 -17.76 -0.66
C ALA A 109 7.33 -18.85 -1.41
N PHE A 110 6.30 -18.47 -2.17
CA PHE A 110 5.57 -19.41 -3.03
C PHE A 110 6.46 -20.00 -4.14
N LYS A 111 7.34 -19.20 -4.75
CA LYS A 111 8.27 -19.69 -5.78
C LYS A 111 9.27 -20.72 -5.26
N ILE A 112 9.70 -20.59 -4.01
CA ILE A 112 10.66 -21.51 -3.39
C ILE A 112 9.99 -22.82 -2.96
N GLY A 113 8.68 -22.79 -2.68
CA GLY A 113 7.91 -23.96 -2.23
C GLY A 113 7.37 -24.88 -3.33
N SER A 114 7.43 -24.47 -4.60
CA SER A 114 7.06 -25.28 -5.78
C SER A 114 8.28 -25.95 -6.40
#